data_AF-A0A925HMU0-F1
#
_entry.id   AF-A0A925HMU0-F1
#
_cell.length_a   1.000
_cell.length_b   1.000
_cell.length_c   1.000
_cell.angle_alpha   90.00
_cell.angle_beta   90.00
_cell.angle_gamma   90.00
#
_symmetry.space_group_name_H-M   'P 1'
#
loop_
_entity.id
_entity.type
_entity.pdbx_description
1 polymer ?
#
loop_
_entity_poly.entity_id
_entity_poly.type
_entity_poly.pdbx_seq_one_letter_code
_entity_poly.pdbx_strand_id
1 'polypeptide(L)'
;QLLGPRYEDPRLVLFTGAVQSACGTASSAVGPFYCPGDHKVYLDLSFFNVMAQRLGAAGDFAQAYVIAHEVGHHVQNLMGTAEKVTRLQRQASERERNALSVQMELQADCFAGVWGHHAKRERNLIEPGDFEAGLRAAAAIGDDQIQKTSSGSVRPESWTHGSSEQRMTWLRKGLETGDPKACDTFANNRL
;
A
#
# COMPACT_ATOMS: atom_id res chain seq x y z
N GLN A 1 -2.28 17.51 -4.04
CA GLN A 1 -3.27 17.63 -5.14
C GLN A 1 -4.70 17.37 -4.68
N LEU A 2 -5.02 16.23 -4.03
CA LEU A 2 -6.39 15.95 -3.55
C LEU A 2 -6.83 16.80 -2.35
N LEU A 3 -5.99 16.90 -1.33
CA LEU A 3 -6.32 17.53 -0.04
C LEU A 3 -5.93 19.01 0.02
N GLY A 4 -4.97 19.43 -0.82
CA GLY A 4 -4.46 20.80 -0.87
C GLY A 4 -3.95 21.25 0.51
N PRO A 5 -4.40 22.41 1.05
CA PRO A 5 -3.97 22.89 2.36
C PRO A 5 -4.49 22.06 3.54
N ARG A 6 -5.38 21.09 3.31
CA ARG A 6 -5.89 20.15 4.33
C ARG A 6 -5.02 18.90 4.48
N TYR A 7 -3.94 18.80 3.71
CA TYR A 7 -2.98 17.72 3.88
C TYR A 7 -2.14 17.98 5.12
N GLU A 8 -2.06 16.98 5.98
CA GLU A 8 -1.18 16.98 7.15
C GLU A 8 -0.10 15.92 6.91
N ASP A 9 1.14 16.19 7.29
CA ASP A 9 2.21 15.21 7.11
C ASP A 9 2.07 14.09 8.17
N PRO A 10 2.15 12.80 7.78
CA PRO A 10 2.20 11.73 8.77
C PRO A 10 3.54 11.73 9.48
N ARG A 11 3.58 11.33 10.75
CA ARG A 11 4.85 11.09 11.44
C ARG A 11 5.37 9.68 11.13
N LEU A 12 6.63 9.59 10.75
CA LEU A 12 7.31 8.30 10.57
C LEU A 12 7.86 7.78 11.90
N VAL A 13 7.63 6.51 12.19
CA VAL A 13 8.18 5.81 13.35
C VAL A 13 8.98 4.62 12.87
N LEU A 14 10.30 4.68 13.05
CA LEU A 14 11.20 3.57 12.78
C LEU A 14 11.22 2.63 13.98
N PHE A 15 11.09 1.33 13.77
CA PHE A 15 11.16 0.34 14.84
C PHE A 15 11.83 -0.96 14.38
N THR A 16 12.08 -1.86 15.35
CA THR A 16 12.58 -3.21 15.11
C THR A 16 12.03 -4.13 16.20
N GLY A 17 11.58 -5.33 15.83
CA GLY A 17 11.05 -6.33 16.75
C GLY A 17 9.56 -6.12 17.08
N ALA A 18 9.24 -5.04 17.78
CA ALA A 18 7.86 -4.71 18.15
C ALA A 18 7.67 -3.20 18.38
N VAL A 19 6.43 -2.73 18.21
CA VAL A 19 6.04 -1.35 18.47
C VAL A 19 4.61 -1.28 19.01
N GLN A 20 4.36 -0.35 19.94
CA GLN A 20 3.03 -0.01 20.40
C GLN A 20 2.50 1.18 19.60
N SER A 21 1.35 1.00 18.95
CA SER A 21 0.62 2.05 18.22
C SER A 21 -0.76 2.30 18.83
N ALA A 22 -1.46 3.34 18.37
CA ALA A 22 -2.88 3.52 18.68
C ALA A 22 -3.78 2.41 18.12
N CYS A 23 -3.31 1.65 17.14
CA CYS A 23 -4.01 0.52 16.51
C CYS A 23 -3.73 -0.82 17.22
N GLY A 24 -2.94 -0.80 18.30
CA GLY A 24 -2.52 -1.98 19.06
C GLY A 24 -1.02 -2.24 18.98
N THR A 25 -0.60 -3.37 19.55
CA THR A 25 0.80 -3.84 19.48
C THR A 25 1.04 -4.56 18.16
N ALA A 26 2.06 -4.15 17.43
CA ALA A 26 2.51 -4.78 16.19
C ALA A 26 3.90 -5.38 16.37
N SER A 27 4.15 -6.52 15.73
CA SER A 27 5.48 -7.14 15.67
C SER A 27 6.09 -6.96 14.29
N SER A 28 7.40 -7.17 14.15
CA SER A 28 8.09 -7.18 12.86
C SER A 28 7.48 -8.13 11.80
N ALA A 29 6.68 -9.12 12.22
CA ALA A 29 6.01 -10.04 11.31
C ALA A 29 4.94 -9.39 10.42
N VAL A 30 4.40 -8.22 10.81
CA VAL A 30 3.37 -7.52 10.02
C VAL A 30 3.95 -6.61 8.93
N GLY A 31 5.25 -6.29 8.99
CA GLY A 31 5.88 -5.33 8.07
C GLY A 31 5.53 -3.87 8.38
N PRO A 32 5.85 -2.94 7.46
CA PRO A 32 5.43 -1.54 7.53
C PRO A 32 3.91 -1.40 7.55
N PHE A 33 3.40 -0.38 8.25
CA PHE A 33 1.95 -0.13 8.29
C PHE A 33 1.63 1.33 8.67
N TYR A 34 0.49 1.82 8.20
CA TYR A 34 -0.13 3.06 8.66
C TYR A 34 -1.17 2.80 9.76
N CYS A 35 -1.16 3.63 10.82
CA CYS A 35 -2.19 3.60 11.85
C CYS A 35 -3.10 4.84 11.80
N PRO A 36 -4.40 4.69 11.47
CA PRO A 36 -5.34 5.81 11.48
C PRO A 36 -5.63 6.39 12.87
N GLY A 37 -5.36 5.65 13.96
CA GLY A 37 -5.64 6.12 15.33
C GLY A 37 -4.65 7.18 15.84
N ASP A 38 -3.45 7.26 15.28
CA ASP A 38 -2.43 8.24 15.67
C ASP A 38 -1.76 8.97 14.49
N HIS A 39 -2.22 8.71 13.26
CA HIS A 39 -1.77 9.35 12.02
C HIS A 39 -0.27 9.12 11.76
N LYS A 40 0.22 7.90 12.05
CA LYS A 40 1.64 7.55 11.90
C LYS A 40 1.84 6.42 10.90
N VAL A 41 2.97 6.50 10.22
CA VAL A 41 3.52 5.41 9.41
C VAL A 41 4.63 4.74 10.21
N TYR A 42 4.50 3.45 10.44
CA TYR A 42 5.45 2.62 11.16
C TYR A 42 6.28 1.84 10.16
N LEU A 43 7.60 1.97 10.22
CA LEU A 43 8.53 1.31 9.31
C LEU A 43 9.46 0.40 10.11
N ASP A 44 9.34 -0.91 9.86
CA ASP A 44 10.28 -1.88 10.40
C ASP A 44 11.55 -1.93 9.54
N LEU A 45 12.69 -1.54 10.12
CA LEU A 45 13.96 -1.54 9.39
C LEU A 45 14.40 -2.95 8.99
N SER A 46 13.97 -3.98 9.71
CA SER A 46 14.29 -5.38 9.36
C SER A 46 13.53 -5.87 8.12
N PHE A 47 12.39 -5.25 7.80
CA PHE A 47 11.61 -5.58 6.61
C PHE A 47 12.35 -5.23 5.32
N PHE A 48 13.11 -4.13 5.29
CA PHE A 48 13.91 -3.78 4.12
C PHE A 48 14.99 -4.82 3.79
N ASN A 49 15.56 -5.46 4.81
CA ASN A 49 16.48 -6.59 4.62
C ASN A 49 15.75 -7.80 4.03
N VAL A 50 14.52 -8.08 4.48
CA VAL A 50 13.69 -9.16 3.93
C VAL A 50 13.34 -8.89 2.46
N MET A 51 12.97 -7.66 2.09
CA MET A 51 12.68 -7.30 0.70
C MET A 51 13.89 -7.51 -0.21
N ALA A 52 15.07 -7.04 0.22
CA ALA A 52 16.30 -7.19 -0.55
C ALA A 52 16.70 -8.66 -0.71
N GLN A 53 16.62 -9.46 0.35
CA GLN A 53 17.12 -10.84 0.34
C GLN A 53 16.13 -11.87 -0.20
N ARG A 54 14.82 -11.70 0.03
CA ARG A 54 13.81 -12.73 -0.27
C ARG A 54 12.93 -12.41 -1.47
N LEU A 55 12.68 -11.13 -1.74
CA LEU A 55 11.74 -10.72 -2.78
C LEU A 55 12.44 -10.28 -4.08
N GLY A 56 13.78 -10.26 -4.11
CA GLY A 56 14.55 -9.78 -5.26
C GLY A 56 14.27 -8.31 -5.60
N ALA A 57 13.67 -7.58 -4.66
CA ALA A 57 13.33 -6.17 -4.75
C ALA A 57 14.40 -5.35 -4.02
N ALA A 58 15.63 -5.45 -4.54
CA ALA A 58 16.74 -4.61 -4.09
C ALA A 58 16.72 -3.28 -4.86
N GLY A 59 16.78 -2.17 -4.13
CA GLY A 59 16.85 -0.83 -4.72
C GLY A 59 16.04 0.20 -3.93
N ASP A 60 16.50 1.45 -3.96
CA ASP A 60 15.91 2.57 -3.21
C ASP A 60 14.45 2.79 -3.57
N PHE A 61 14.06 2.54 -4.83
CA PHE A 61 12.67 2.70 -5.27
C PHE A 61 11.71 1.65 -4.69
N ALA A 62 12.14 0.40 -4.48
CA ALA A 62 11.28 -0.61 -3.87
C ALA A 62 10.96 -0.24 -2.40
N GLN A 63 11.94 0.31 -1.68
CA GLN A 63 11.73 0.82 -0.32
C GLN A 63 10.84 2.07 -0.32
N ALA A 64 11.10 3.00 -1.24
CA ALA A 64 10.32 4.22 -1.38
C ALA A 64 8.86 3.92 -1.78
N TYR A 65 8.63 2.91 -2.62
CA TYR A 65 7.29 2.43 -2.96
C TYR A 65 6.51 1.98 -1.72
N VAL A 66 7.11 1.16 -0.84
CA VAL A 66 6.44 0.72 0.39
C VAL A 66 6.12 1.89 1.29
N ILE A 67 7.03 2.84 1.45
CA ILE A 67 6.77 4.06 2.24
C ILE A 67 5.64 4.88 1.61
N ALA A 68 5.66 5.07 0.29
CA ALA A 68 4.65 5.81 -0.44
C ALA A 68 3.27 5.12 -0.39
N HIS A 69 3.24 3.78 -0.32
CA HIS A 69 2.04 3.00 -0.12
C HIS A 69 1.42 3.28 1.27
N GLU A 70 2.22 3.26 2.33
CA GLU A 70 1.74 3.60 3.68
C GLU A 70 1.27 5.07 3.79
N VAL A 71 1.94 5.98 3.09
CA VAL A 71 1.46 7.37 2.96
C VAL A 71 0.16 7.42 2.14
N GLY A 72 -0.05 6.51 1.19
CA GLY A 72 -1.32 6.31 0.50
C GLY A 72 -2.46 6.03 1.47
N HIS A 73 -2.27 5.14 2.45
CA HIS A 73 -3.24 4.92 3.52
C HIS A 73 -3.50 6.16 4.39
N HIS A 74 -2.46 6.95 4.65
CA HIS A 74 -2.62 8.23 5.33
C HIS A 74 -3.52 9.20 4.53
N VAL A 75 -3.30 9.31 3.22
CA VAL A 75 -4.15 10.12 2.33
C VAL A 75 -5.60 9.62 2.36
N GLN A 76 -5.82 8.30 2.31
CA GLN A 76 -7.16 7.71 2.41
C GLN A 76 -7.84 8.03 3.74
N ASN A 77 -7.09 8.07 4.83
CA ASN A 77 -7.61 8.46 6.14
C ASN A 77 -8.05 9.92 6.16
N LEU A 78 -7.19 10.84 5.69
CA LEU A 78 -7.50 12.27 5.61
C LEU A 78 -8.68 12.58 4.67
N MET A 79 -8.92 11.73 3.66
CA MET A 79 -10.08 11.84 2.77
C MET A 79 -11.38 11.27 3.37
N GLY A 80 -11.32 10.59 4.51
CA GLY A 80 -12.46 9.88 5.10
C GLY A 80 -12.79 8.54 4.42
N THR A 81 -11.98 8.10 3.46
CA THR A 81 -12.14 6.80 2.79
C THR A 81 -12.00 5.65 3.78
N ALA A 82 -10.99 5.70 4.65
CA ALA A 82 -10.75 4.66 5.66
C ALA A 82 -11.94 4.48 6.62
N GLU A 83 -12.52 5.57 7.09
CA GLU A 83 -13.71 5.55 7.95
C GLU A 83 -14.92 4.96 7.20
N LYS A 84 -15.11 5.36 5.94
CA LYS A 84 -16.22 4.86 5.12
C LYS A 84 -16.10 3.36 4.85
N VAL A 85 -14.92 2.88 4.51
CA VAL A 85 -14.61 1.44 4.33
C VAL A 85 -14.88 0.69 5.62
N THR A 86 -14.37 1.18 6.76
CA THR A 86 -14.58 0.56 8.08
C THR A 86 -16.08 0.41 8.40
N ARG A 87 -16.88 1.45 8.13
CA ARG A 87 -18.33 1.41 8.35
C ARG A 87 -19.03 0.37 7.47
N LEU A 88 -18.67 0.28 6.20
CA LEU A 88 -19.24 -0.74 5.30
C LEU A 88 -18.86 -2.15 5.76
N GLN A 89 -17.60 -2.37 6.14
CA GLN A 89 -17.12 -3.67 6.59
C GLN A 89 -17.88 -4.21 7.80
N ARG A 90 -18.34 -3.35 8.72
CA ARG A 90 -19.13 -3.76 9.90
C ARG A 90 -20.47 -4.41 9.55
N GLN A 91 -21.01 -4.10 8.38
CA GLN A 91 -22.33 -4.57 7.92
C GLN A 91 -22.22 -5.66 6.85
N ALA A 92 -21.00 -5.99 6.42
CA ALA A 92 -20.76 -6.82 5.26
C ALA A 92 -20.41 -8.27 5.64
N SER A 93 -20.72 -9.19 4.74
CA SER A 93 -20.22 -10.57 4.82
C SER A 93 -18.69 -10.61 4.76
N GLU A 94 -18.07 -11.70 5.20
CA GLU A 94 -16.61 -11.84 5.16
C GLU A 94 -16.03 -11.60 3.76
N ARG A 95 -16.65 -12.15 2.74
CA ARG A 95 -16.26 -11.96 1.34
C ARG A 95 -16.30 -10.49 0.91
N GLU A 96 -17.34 -9.76 1.32
CA GLU A 96 -17.47 -8.34 1.01
C GLU A 96 -16.47 -7.49 1.80
N ARG A 97 -16.19 -7.84 3.06
CA ARG A 97 -15.14 -7.18 3.85
C ARG A 97 -13.78 -7.32 3.19
N ASN A 98 -13.45 -8.52 2.73
CA ASN A 98 -12.23 -8.84 2.01
C ASN A 98 -12.12 -8.03 0.72
N ALA A 99 -13.20 -7.97 -0.07
CA ALA A 99 -13.23 -7.15 -1.28
C ALA A 99 -13.02 -5.65 -1.00
N LEU A 100 -13.59 -5.11 0.08
CA LEU A 100 -13.37 -3.73 0.51
C LEU A 100 -11.92 -3.49 0.93
N SER A 101 -11.29 -4.43 1.64
CA SER A 101 -9.86 -4.34 1.98
C SER A 101 -9.00 -4.32 0.72
N VAL A 102 -9.24 -5.22 -0.23
CA VAL A 102 -8.51 -5.27 -1.50
C VAL A 102 -8.61 -3.92 -2.23
N GLN A 103 -9.80 -3.31 -2.30
CA GLN A 103 -9.94 -2.00 -2.97
C GLN A 103 -9.19 -0.87 -2.26
N MET A 104 -9.10 -0.91 -0.92
CA MET A 104 -8.33 0.04 -0.13
C MET A 104 -6.83 -0.05 -0.48
N GLU A 105 -6.30 -1.27 -0.50
CA GLU A 105 -4.90 -1.58 -0.82
C GLU A 105 -4.51 -1.17 -2.24
N LEU A 106 -5.36 -1.49 -3.22
CA LEU A 106 -5.14 -1.11 -4.61
C LEU A 106 -5.16 0.41 -4.82
N GLN A 107 -5.92 1.16 -4.02
CA GLN A 107 -5.92 2.61 -4.12
C GLN A 107 -4.65 3.20 -3.51
N ALA A 108 -4.14 2.63 -2.42
CA ALA A 108 -2.85 2.99 -1.86
C ALA A 108 -1.69 2.71 -2.84
N ASP A 109 -1.74 1.60 -3.58
CA ASP A 109 -0.80 1.32 -4.67
C ASP A 109 -0.83 2.38 -5.77
N CYS A 110 -2.03 2.80 -6.17
CA CYS A 110 -2.17 3.87 -7.16
C CYS A 110 -1.64 5.21 -6.66
N PHE A 111 -1.89 5.57 -5.39
CA PHE A 111 -1.32 6.77 -4.78
C PHE A 111 0.20 6.72 -4.71
N ALA A 112 0.79 5.56 -4.38
CA ALA A 112 2.23 5.36 -4.44
C ALA A 112 2.77 5.56 -5.88
N GLY A 113 2.02 5.10 -6.88
CA GLY A 113 2.34 5.34 -8.29
C GLY A 113 2.31 6.81 -8.67
N VAL A 114 1.30 7.55 -8.22
CA VAL A 114 1.22 9.00 -8.44
C VAL A 114 2.40 9.71 -7.79
N TRP A 115 2.76 9.35 -6.55
CA TRP A 115 3.98 9.87 -5.92
C TRP A 115 5.22 9.59 -6.78
N GLY A 116 5.36 8.36 -7.29
CA GLY A 116 6.48 7.99 -8.17
C GLY A 116 6.53 8.82 -9.45
N HIS A 117 5.39 9.05 -10.11
CA HIS A 117 5.32 9.94 -11.28
C HIS A 117 5.94 11.31 -11.00
N HIS A 118 5.53 11.94 -9.89
CA HIS A 118 6.01 13.27 -9.50
C HIS A 118 7.46 13.25 -9.02
N ALA A 119 7.87 12.23 -8.26
CA ALA A 119 9.25 12.07 -7.81
C ALA A 119 10.24 11.95 -8.98
N LYS A 120 9.86 11.22 -10.04
CA LYS A 120 10.65 11.19 -11.29
C LYS A 120 10.69 12.58 -11.94
N ARG A 121 9.53 13.18 -12.19
CA ARG A 121 9.42 14.39 -13.00
C ARG A 121 10.03 15.63 -12.35
N GLU A 122 9.87 15.78 -11.04
CA GLU A 122 10.19 17.02 -10.32
C GLU A 122 11.52 16.94 -9.57
N ARG A 123 11.96 15.73 -9.23
CA ARG A 123 13.17 15.52 -8.40
C ARG A 123 14.21 14.64 -9.08
N ASN A 124 13.90 14.03 -10.23
CA ASN A 124 14.75 13.08 -10.94
C ASN A 124 15.24 11.92 -10.04
N LEU A 125 14.39 11.48 -9.11
CA LEU A 125 14.72 10.47 -8.08
C LEU A 125 14.46 9.03 -8.55
N ILE A 126 14.13 8.82 -9.82
CA ILE A 126 13.75 7.50 -10.34
C ILE A 126 14.48 7.25 -11.65
N GLU A 127 15.36 6.25 -11.64
CA GLU A 127 16.15 5.82 -12.79
C GLU A 127 15.37 4.85 -13.69
N PRO A 128 15.76 4.72 -14.97
CA PRO A 128 15.25 3.66 -15.84
C PRO A 128 15.49 2.27 -15.23
N GLY A 129 14.42 1.55 -14.87
CA GLY A 129 14.48 0.24 -14.23
C GLY A 129 13.98 0.22 -12.79
N ASP A 130 13.94 1.37 -12.12
CA ASP A 130 13.36 1.51 -10.78
C ASP A 130 11.86 1.24 -10.78
N PHE A 131 11.12 1.71 -11.79
CA PHE A 131 9.70 1.38 -11.95
C PHE A 131 9.44 -0.12 -12.00
N GLU A 132 10.29 -0.86 -12.72
CA GLU A 132 10.18 -2.31 -12.79
C GLU A 132 10.51 -2.95 -11.44
N ALA A 133 11.42 -2.37 -10.64
CA ALA A 133 11.69 -2.83 -9.29
C ALA A 133 10.49 -2.63 -8.36
N GLY A 134 9.82 -1.48 -8.41
CA GLY A 134 8.60 -1.23 -7.64
C GLY A 134 7.42 -2.11 -8.09
N LEU A 135 7.26 -2.32 -9.39
CA LEU A 135 6.26 -3.26 -9.92
C LEU A 135 6.53 -4.70 -9.46
N ARG A 136 7.79 -5.15 -9.48
CA ARG A 136 8.17 -6.46 -8.92
C ARG A 136 7.89 -6.55 -7.43
N ALA A 137 8.19 -5.49 -6.66
CA ALA A 137 7.88 -5.44 -5.23
C ALA A 137 6.36 -5.53 -4.99
N ALA A 138 5.56 -4.78 -5.75
CA ALA A 138 4.11 -4.82 -5.66
C ALA A 138 3.52 -6.20 -6.00
N ALA A 139 4.11 -6.89 -7.00
CA ALA A 139 3.74 -8.26 -7.34
C ALA A 139 4.14 -9.24 -6.24
N ALA A 140 5.32 -9.07 -5.65
CA ALA A 140 5.85 -10.01 -4.65
C ALA A 140 5.02 -10.06 -3.36
N ILE A 141 4.27 -9.00 -3.05
CA ILE A 141 3.38 -8.91 -1.89
C ILE A 141 1.90 -9.13 -2.23
N GLY A 142 1.58 -9.59 -3.45
CA GLY A 142 0.24 -10.03 -3.81
C GLY A 142 -0.16 -11.30 -3.05
N ASP A 143 -1.43 -11.39 -2.65
CA ASP A 143 -1.93 -12.52 -1.84
C ASP A 143 -1.79 -13.86 -2.58
N ASP A 144 -1.93 -13.88 -3.91
CA ASP A 144 -1.72 -15.07 -4.73
C ASP A 144 -0.29 -15.59 -4.66
N GLN A 145 0.70 -14.70 -4.71
CA GLN A 145 2.11 -15.05 -4.63
C GLN A 145 2.49 -15.52 -3.23
N ILE A 146 2.00 -14.84 -2.18
CA ILE A 146 2.21 -15.21 -0.79
C ILE A 146 1.56 -16.57 -0.49
N GLN A 147 0.31 -16.77 -0.89
CA GLN A 147 -0.41 -18.03 -0.67
C GLN A 147 0.22 -19.19 -1.42
N LYS A 148 0.62 -18.98 -2.68
CA LYS A 148 1.32 -20.01 -3.47
C LYS A 148 2.64 -20.44 -2.82
N THR A 149 3.40 -19.49 -2.28
CA THR A 149 4.69 -19.76 -1.63
C THR A 149 4.53 -20.40 -0.24
N SER A 150 3.50 -20.02 0.50
CA SER A 150 3.28 -20.48 1.89
C SER A 150 2.45 -21.77 2.00
N SER A 151 1.43 -21.94 1.16
CA SER A 151 0.43 -23.02 1.27
C SER A 151 0.31 -23.90 0.02
N GLY A 152 0.90 -23.48 -1.11
CA GLY A 152 0.80 -24.20 -2.39
C GLY A 152 -0.56 -24.10 -3.10
N SER A 153 -1.55 -23.44 -2.51
CA SER A 153 -2.88 -23.24 -3.10
C SER A 153 -3.30 -21.77 -3.04
N VAL A 154 -4.09 -21.30 -4.01
CA VAL A 154 -4.54 -19.91 -4.10
C VAL A 154 -6.05 -19.86 -3.86
N ARG A 155 -6.49 -18.97 -2.97
CA ARG A 155 -7.89 -18.80 -2.53
C ARG A 155 -8.33 -17.34 -2.61
N PRO A 156 -8.84 -16.89 -3.77
CA PRO A 156 -9.19 -15.49 -3.99
C PRO A 156 -10.20 -14.91 -3.00
N GLU A 157 -11.08 -15.73 -2.44
CA GLU A 157 -12.09 -15.32 -1.48
C GLU A 157 -11.52 -14.85 -0.13
N SER A 158 -10.27 -15.22 0.17
CA SER A 158 -9.56 -14.90 1.41
C SER A 158 -8.61 -13.70 1.30
N TRP A 159 -8.50 -13.11 0.12
CA TRP A 159 -7.57 -12.02 -0.15
C TRP A 159 -7.96 -10.74 0.58
N THR A 160 -6.97 -10.03 1.06
CA THR A 160 -7.11 -8.74 1.74
C THR A 160 -6.25 -7.64 1.11
N HIS A 161 -5.21 -8.01 0.35
CA HIS A 161 -4.28 -7.11 -0.36
C HIS A 161 -4.46 -7.16 -1.88
N GLY A 162 -5.08 -8.21 -2.40
CA GLY A 162 -5.35 -8.40 -3.82
C GLY A 162 -4.27 -9.22 -4.52
N SER A 163 -4.51 -9.54 -5.80
CA SER A 163 -3.53 -10.30 -6.57
C SER A 163 -2.32 -9.46 -6.97
N SER A 164 -1.21 -10.13 -7.23
CA SER A 164 0.01 -9.57 -7.80
C SER A 164 -0.28 -8.70 -9.03
N GLU A 165 -1.14 -9.20 -9.93
CA GLU A 165 -1.55 -8.49 -11.15
C GLU A 165 -2.36 -7.21 -10.84
N GLN A 166 -3.30 -7.27 -9.89
CA GLN A 166 -4.10 -6.11 -9.51
C GLN A 166 -3.22 -5.00 -8.93
N ARG A 167 -2.32 -5.36 -8.01
CA ARG A 167 -1.39 -4.42 -7.37
C ARG A 167 -0.47 -3.75 -8.38
N MET A 168 0.14 -4.53 -9.28
CA MET A 168 0.93 -3.99 -10.40
C MET A 168 0.12 -3.06 -11.30
N THR A 169 -1.13 -3.42 -11.60
CA THR A 169 -2.00 -2.63 -12.49
C THR A 169 -2.28 -1.25 -11.89
N TRP A 170 -2.64 -1.18 -10.62
CA TRP A 170 -2.96 0.09 -9.97
C TRP A 170 -1.72 0.95 -9.70
N LEU A 171 -0.59 0.33 -9.31
CA LEU A 171 0.68 1.04 -9.22
C LEU A 171 1.08 1.65 -10.56
N ARG A 172 1.02 0.87 -11.65
CA ARG A 172 1.31 1.35 -13.02
C ARG A 172 0.40 2.49 -13.42
N LYS A 173 -0.91 2.39 -13.17
CA LYS A 173 -1.88 3.45 -13.47
C LYS A 173 -1.51 4.78 -12.80
N GLY A 174 -1.11 4.75 -11.53
CA GLY A 174 -0.64 5.94 -10.83
C GLY A 174 0.64 6.53 -11.44
N LEU A 175 1.62 5.66 -11.77
CA LEU A 175 2.89 6.06 -12.39
C LEU A 175 2.70 6.72 -13.77
N GLU A 176 1.81 6.17 -14.58
CA GLU A 176 1.54 6.66 -15.94
C GLU A 176 0.76 7.97 -15.92
N THR A 177 -0.27 8.07 -15.09
CA THR A 177 -1.18 9.23 -15.09
C THR A 177 -0.66 10.40 -14.28
N GLY A 178 -0.02 10.14 -13.14
CA GLY A 178 0.31 11.17 -12.16
C GLY A 178 -0.92 11.90 -11.58
N ASP A 179 -2.13 11.43 -11.85
CA ASP A 179 -3.37 12.05 -11.36
C ASP A 179 -4.00 11.16 -10.29
N PRO A 180 -4.04 11.60 -9.03
CA PRO A 180 -4.65 10.82 -7.95
C PRO A 180 -6.17 10.64 -8.10
N LYS A 181 -6.84 11.43 -8.97
CA LYS A 181 -8.26 11.19 -9.31
C LYS A 181 -8.44 9.94 -10.18
N ALA A 182 -7.39 9.47 -10.85
CA ALA A 182 -7.43 8.20 -11.58
C ALA A 182 -7.45 6.98 -10.63
N CYS A 183 -7.16 7.16 -9.35
CA CYS A 183 -7.07 6.12 -8.31
C CYS A 183 -8.42 5.73 -7.70
N ASP A 184 -9.49 5.71 -8.50
CA ASP A 184 -10.81 5.27 -8.05
C ASP A 184 -10.97 3.75 -8.19
N THR A 185 -10.55 3.01 -7.16
CA THR A 185 -10.69 1.54 -7.08
C THR A 185 -12.09 1.09 -6.70
N PHE A 186 -12.93 2.02 -6.25
CA PHE A 186 -14.24 1.73 -5.68
C PHE A 186 -15.39 2.04 -6.65
N ALA A 187 -15.10 2.60 -7.83
CA ALA A 187 -16.07 2.92 -8.88
C ALA A 187 -17.10 1.80 -9.16
N ASN A 188 -16.68 0.54 -9.14
CA ASN A 188 -17.54 -0.61 -9.39
C ASN A 188 -18.35 -1.08 -8.16
N ASN A 189 -17.97 -0.63 -6.96
CA ASN A 189 -18.62 -0.98 -5.69
C ASN A 189 -19.36 0.22 -5.04
N ARG A 190 -19.51 1.34 -5.77
CA ARG A 190 -20.17 2.59 -5.33
C ARG A 190 -19.81 2.99 -3.89
N LEU A 191 -18.55 3.39 -3.70
CA LEU A 191 -18.21 4.39 -2.70
C LEU A 191 -18.34 5.79 -3.29
#